data_AF-A0AA36CDU4-F1
#
_entry.id   AF-A0AA36CDU4-F1
#
_cell.length_a   1.000
_cell.length_b   1.000
_cell.length_c   1.000
_cell.angle_alpha   90.00
_cell.angle_beta   90.00
_cell.angle_gamma   90.00
#
_symmetry.space_group_name_H-M   'P 1'
#
loop_
_entity.id
_entity.type
_entity.pdbx_description
1 polymer ?
#
loop_
_entity_poly.entity_id
_entity_poly.type
_entity_poly.pdbx_seq_one_letter_code
_entity_poly.pdbx_strand_id
1 'polypeptide(L)'
;MNNFVSATFPNMNVTMVDINPATKPMAIEQFNVVEDKLSRIIIQDGVQFVKNQLAVGNDNIFDAILIDACYNDAKHDMLCPIEFFTEKAFIKNLKSFIRKSGIIVFNLLVIGHKKLKIEKEVRLP
;
A
#
# COMPACT_ATOMS: atom_id res chain seq x y z
N MET A 1 -6.58 -19.31 7.40
CA MET A 1 -5.36 -19.35 6.58
C MET A 1 -4.85 -17.92 6.52
N ASN A 2 -3.61 -17.66 6.91
CA ASN A 2 -3.07 -16.30 6.86
C ASN A 2 -2.68 -15.93 5.42
N ASN A 3 -2.53 -14.63 5.15
CA ASN A 3 -2.04 -14.17 3.85
C ASN A 3 -0.68 -14.80 3.51
N PHE A 4 -0.34 -14.86 2.22
CA PHE A 4 0.88 -15.53 1.73
C PHE A 4 2.15 -15.10 2.46
N VAL A 5 2.27 -13.80 2.76
CA VAL A 5 3.46 -13.23 3.39
C VAL A 5 3.59 -13.73 4.82
N SER A 6 2.53 -13.61 5.63
CA SER A 6 2.52 -14.08 7.02
C SER A 6 2.65 -15.61 7.12
N ALA A 7 2.12 -16.35 6.14
CA ALA A 7 2.23 -17.82 6.11
C ALA A 7 3.64 -18.29 5.70
N THR A 8 4.28 -17.60 4.75
CA THR A 8 5.61 -17.94 4.23
C THR A 8 6.73 -17.46 5.16
N PHE A 9 6.52 -16.33 5.84
CA PHE A 9 7.49 -15.71 6.74
C PHE A 9 6.86 -15.50 8.13
N PRO A 10 6.83 -16.53 9.00
CA PRO A 10 6.07 -16.52 10.25
C PRO A 10 6.50 -15.44 11.27
N ASN A 11 7.72 -14.92 11.15
CA ASN A 11 8.25 -13.88 12.03
C ASN A 11 8.08 -12.46 11.46
N MET A 12 7.44 -12.32 10.30
CA MET A 12 7.27 -11.04 9.63
C MET A 12 6.10 -10.26 10.24
N ASN A 13 6.34 -8.99 10.60
CA ASN A 13 5.33 -8.10 11.12
C ASN A 13 4.62 -7.37 9.97
N VAL A 14 3.39 -7.79 9.66
CA VAL A 14 2.57 -7.36 8.53
C VAL A 14 1.47 -6.41 9.01
N THR A 15 1.38 -5.25 8.36
CA THR A 15 0.24 -4.34 8.46
C THR A 15 -0.40 -4.22 7.08
N MET A 16 -1.64 -4.67 6.94
CA MET A 16 -2.44 -4.44 5.75
C MET A 16 -3.32 -3.21 5.98
N VAL A 17 -3.32 -2.26 5.05
CA VAL A 17 -4.16 -1.06 5.10
C VAL A 17 -5.07 -1.07 3.89
N ASP A 18 -6.38 -1.02 4.11
CA ASP A 18 -7.38 -1.03 3.05
C ASP A 18 -8.46 0.00 3.35
N ILE A 19 -8.92 0.74 2.33
CA ILE A 19 -9.92 1.79 2.50
C ILE A 19 -11.35 1.23 2.64
N ASN A 20 -11.60 0.03 2.13
CA ASN A 20 -12.92 -0.56 2.10
C ASN A 20 -13.24 -1.24 3.45
N PRO A 21 -14.28 -0.79 4.18
CA PRO A 21 -14.63 -1.36 5.47
C PRO A 21 -15.06 -2.82 5.40
N ALA A 22 -15.47 -3.31 4.23
CA ALA A 22 -15.84 -4.72 4.03
C ALA A 22 -14.62 -5.65 3.92
N THR A 23 -13.41 -5.14 3.68
CA THR A 23 -12.21 -5.97 3.48
C THR A 23 -11.88 -6.81 4.70
N LYS A 24 -11.91 -6.21 5.90
CA LYS A 24 -11.59 -6.92 7.15
C LYS A 24 -12.56 -8.06 7.49
N PRO A 25 -13.90 -7.85 7.55
CA PRO A 25 -14.82 -8.96 7.84
C PRO A 25 -14.72 -10.05 6.78
N MET A 26 -14.60 -9.68 5.49
CA MET A 26 -14.41 -10.66 4.42
C MET A 26 -13.14 -11.50 4.58
N ALA A 27 -12.00 -10.87 4.89
CA ALA A 27 -10.73 -11.54 5.14
C ALA A 27 -10.82 -12.55 6.29
N ILE A 28 -11.47 -12.18 7.39
CA ILE A 28 -11.59 -13.03 8.58
C ILE A 28 -12.60 -14.15 8.35
N GLU A 29 -13.81 -13.83 7.89
CA GLU A 29 -14.93 -14.77 7.82
C GLU A 29 -14.83 -15.74 6.64
N GLN A 30 -14.37 -15.25 5.47
CA GLN A 30 -14.36 -16.05 4.24
C GLN A 30 -12.98 -16.66 3.97
N PHE A 31 -11.91 -15.95 4.33
CA PHE A 31 -10.53 -16.40 4.07
C PHE A 31 -9.79 -16.89 5.31
N ASN A 32 -10.43 -16.85 6.49
CA ASN A 32 -9.87 -17.30 7.76
C ASN A 32 -8.54 -16.59 8.11
N VAL A 33 -8.38 -15.33 7.72
CA VAL A 33 -7.22 -14.52 8.12
C VAL A 33 -7.27 -14.31 9.64
N VAL A 34 -6.15 -14.53 10.31
CA VAL A 34 -6.03 -14.31 11.76
C VAL A 34 -5.19 -13.05 12.00
N GLU A 35 -5.75 -12.13 12.77
CA GLU A 35 -4.98 -11.03 13.33
C GLU A 35 -4.31 -11.47 14.63
N ASP A 36 -3.07 -11.04 14.82
CA ASP A 36 -2.27 -11.27 16.02
C ASP A 36 -1.26 -10.14 16.21
N LYS A 37 -0.26 -10.35 17.08
CA LYS A 37 0.79 -9.35 17.35
C LYS A 37 1.67 -9.03 16.13
N LEU A 38 1.75 -9.93 15.15
CA LEU A 38 2.55 -9.80 13.93
C LEU A 38 1.70 -9.55 12.68
N SER A 39 0.39 -9.75 12.69
CA SER A 39 -0.48 -9.56 11.53
C SER A 39 -1.73 -8.77 11.89
N ARG A 40 -1.99 -7.66 11.19
CA ARG A 40 -3.15 -6.79 11.45
C ARG A 40 -3.69 -6.14 10.17
N ILE A 41 -5.00 -5.91 10.15
CA ILE A 41 -5.72 -5.22 9.09
C ILE A 41 -6.28 -3.92 9.65
N ILE A 42 -5.90 -2.81 9.02
CA ILE A 42 -6.32 -1.44 9.36
C ILE A 42 -7.25 -0.95 8.26
N ILE A 43 -8.48 -0.58 8.64
CA ILE A 43 -9.43 0.06 7.73
C ILE A 43 -9.19 1.57 7.75
N GLN A 44 -8.49 2.07 6.73
CA GLN A 44 -8.16 3.49 6.59
C GLN A 44 -7.74 3.79 5.15
N ASP A 45 -7.89 5.05 4.73
CA ASP A 45 -7.19 5.57 3.55
C ASP A 45 -5.66 5.43 3.73
N GLY A 46 -5.00 4.76 2.79
CA GLY A 46 -3.57 4.46 2.86
C GLY A 46 -2.66 5.69 2.82
N VAL A 47 -3.06 6.73 2.08
CA VAL A 47 -2.32 7.99 2.01
C VAL A 47 -2.39 8.74 3.34
N GLN A 48 -3.56 8.76 3.97
CA GLN A 48 -3.77 9.34 5.30
C GLN A 48 -3.09 8.51 6.38
N PHE A 49 -3.10 7.18 6.27
CA PHE A 49 -2.39 6.31 7.22
C PHE A 49 -0.90 6.69 7.30
N VAL A 50 -0.20 6.76 6.17
CA VAL A 50 1.22 7.16 6.14
C VAL A 50 1.41 8.57 6.73
N LYS A 51 0.59 9.54 6.34
CA LYS A 51 0.66 10.92 6.88
C LYS A 51 0.49 10.95 8.40
N ASN A 52 -0.50 10.23 8.92
CA ASN A 52 -0.79 10.20 10.36
C ASN A 52 0.33 9.54 11.14
N GLN A 53 0.93 8.45 10.62
CA GLN A 53 2.07 7.81 11.27
C GLN A 53 3.29 8.72 11.31
N LEU A 54 3.60 9.41 10.21
CA LEU A 54 4.70 10.39 10.18
C LEU A 54 4.44 11.56 11.14
N ALA A 55 3.20 12.02 11.27
CA ALA A 55 2.84 13.13 12.17
C ALA A 55 3.06 12.79 13.66
N VAL A 56 2.98 11.51 14.04
CA VAL A 56 3.23 11.04 15.42
C VAL A 56 4.67 10.54 15.63
N GLY A 57 5.57 10.78 14.66
CA GLY A 57 6.99 10.42 14.78
C GLY A 57 7.31 8.95 14.47
N ASN A 58 6.41 8.23 13.79
CA ASN A 58 6.66 6.87 13.34
C ASN A 58 7.29 6.85 11.94
N ASP A 59 8.46 7.46 11.78
CA ASP A 59 9.28 7.36 10.57
C ASP A 59 10.18 6.10 10.60
N ASN A 60 10.62 5.63 9.42
CA ASN A 60 11.52 4.49 9.28
C ASN A 60 11.07 3.18 9.98
N ILE A 61 9.76 2.88 9.97
CA ILE A 61 9.21 1.73 10.72
C ILE A 61 9.03 0.46 9.87
N PHE A 62 9.02 0.58 8.54
CA PHE A 62 8.82 -0.56 7.63
C PHE A 62 10.10 -0.94 6.88
N ASP A 63 10.38 -2.24 6.80
CA ASP A 63 11.44 -2.81 5.95
C ASP A 63 11.00 -2.98 4.49
N ALA A 64 9.70 -3.18 4.27
CA ALA A 64 9.11 -3.28 2.94
C ALA A 64 7.73 -2.63 2.93
N ILE A 65 7.39 -1.96 1.82
CA ILE A 65 6.06 -1.39 1.56
C ILE A 65 5.60 -1.90 0.21
N LEU A 66 4.44 -2.56 0.17
CA LEU A 66 3.77 -2.96 -1.07
C LEU A 66 2.56 -2.05 -1.27
N ILE A 67 2.49 -1.39 -2.42
CA ILE A 67 1.34 -0.58 -2.83
C ILE A 67 0.60 -1.32 -3.94
N ASP A 68 -0.60 -1.79 -3.61
CA ASP A 68 -1.54 -2.48 -4.50
C ASP A 68 -2.95 -1.92 -4.29
N ALA A 69 -3.17 -0.68 -4.76
CA ALA A 69 -4.40 0.06 -4.52
C ALA A 69 -4.95 0.59 -5.86
N CYS A 70 -5.99 -0.06 -6.36
CA CYS A 70 -6.56 0.21 -7.68
C CYS A 70 -7.92 0.92 -7.60
N TYR A 71 -8.33 1.53 -8.72
CA TYR A 71 -9.75 1.79 -8.92
C TYR A 71 -10.49 0.47 -9.13
N ASN A 72 -11.57 0.28 -8.37
CA ASN A 72 -12.37 -0.95 -8.40
C ASN A 72 -13.79 -0.70 -8.92
N ASP A 73 -13.97 0.28 -9.81
CA ASP A 73 -15.27 0.60 -10.41
C ASP A 73 -15.19 0.72 -11.93
N ALA A 74 -16.36 0.63 -12.58
CA ALA A 74 -16.49 0.68 -14.04
C ALA A 74 -16.38 2.10 -14.62
N LYS A 75 -16.24 3.13 -13.78
CA LYS A 75 -16.19 4.54 -14.21
C LYS A 75 -14.77 5.00 -14.49
N HIS A 76 -13.79 4.35 -13.90
CA HIS A 76 -12.37 4.67 -14.06
C HIS A 76 -11.68 3.65 -14.97
N ASP A 77 -10.63 4.10 -15.64
CA ASP A 77 -9.66 3.20 -16.24
C ASP A 77 -9.06 2.30 -15.16
N MET A 78 -8.72 1.06 -15.50
CA MET A 78 -8.10 0.15 -14.54
C MET A 78 -6.65 0.58 -14.34
N LEU A 79 -6.46 1.39 -13.29
CA LEU A 79 -5.21 1.98 -12.87
C LEU A 79 -4.81 1.42 -11.50
N CYS A 80 -3.60 0.87 -11.42
CA CYS A 80 -2.96 0.43 -10.19
C CYS A 80 -1.50 0.91 -10.18
N PRO A 81 -1.02 1.53 -9.10
CA PRO A 81 -1.86 2.13 -8.07
C PRO A 81 -2.59 3.38 -8.60
N ILE A 82 -3.67 3.79 -7.96
CA ILE A 82 -4.34 5.07 -8.26
C ILE A 82 -3.39 6.27 -8.08
N GLU A 83 -3.67 7.38 -8.75
CA GLU A 83 -2.74 8.50 -8.92
C GLU A 83 -2.19 9.05 -7.61
N PHE A 84 -2.99 9.06 -6.53
CA PHE A 84 -2.59 9.56 -5.21
C PHE A 84 -1.33 8.87 -4.65
N PHE A 85 -1.11 7.60 -5.01
CA PHE A 85 0.08 6.85 -4.59
C PHE A 85 1.32 7.14 -5.46
N THR A 86 1.15 7.83 -6.58
CA THR A 86 2.23 8.23 -7.51
C THR A 86 2.60 9.71 -7.39
N GLU A 87 1.84 10.49 -6.63
CA GLU A 87 2.12 11.91 -6.42
C GLU A 87 3.49 12.15 -5.76
N LYS A 88 4.26 13.11 -6.27
CA LYS A 88 5.59 13.47 -5.75
C LYS A 88 5.58 13.75 -4.25
N ALA A 89 4.51 14.36 -3.72
CA ALA A 89 4.36 14.63 -2.30
C ALA A 89 4.23 13.34 -1.48
N PHE A 90 3.44 12.39 -1.96
CA PHE A 90 3.26 11.11 -1.29
C PHE A 90 4.51 10.23 -1.39
N ILE A 91 5.20 10.20 -2.54
CA ILE A 91 6.48 9.49 -2.70
C ILE A 91 7.53 9.99 -1.69
N LYS A 92 7.57 11.31 -1.41
CA LYS A 92 8.44 11.85 -0.36
C LYS A 92 8.07 11.33 1.03
N ASN A 93 6.77 11.24 1.34
CA ASN A 93 6.30 10.65 2.60
C ASN A 93 6.69 9.17 2.70
N LEU A 94 6.52 8.38 1.64
CA LEU A 94 6.95 6.98 1.63
C LEU A 94 8.46 6.84 1.89
N LYS A 95 9.28 7.72 1.30
CA LYS A 95 10.73 7.74 1.54
C LYS A 95 11.09 8.00 3.01
N SER A 96 10.34 8.84 3.72
CA SER A 96 10.51 9.06 5.16
C SER A 96 9.95 7.92 6.00
N PHE A 97 8.90 7.26 5.52
CA PHE A 97 8.19 6.22 6.25
C PHE A 97 8.91 4.87 6.23
N ILE A 98 9.59 4.55 5.12
CA ILE A 98 10.37 3.33 4.96
C ILE A 98 11.78 3.48 5.53
N ARG A 99 12.35 2.39 6.05
CA ARG A 99 13.75 2.35 6.48
C ARG A 99 14.70 2.64 5.33
N LYS A 100 15.90 3.15 5.67
CA LYS A 100 16.96 3.47 4.72
C LYS A 100 17.33 2.32 3.76
N SER A 101 17.30 1.08 4.22
CA SER A 101 17.57 -0.13 3.42
C SER A 101 16.31 -0.86 2.95
N GLY A 102 15.14 -0.26 3.16
CA GLY A 102 13.87 -0.89 2.84
C GLY A 102 13.52 -0.78 1.35
N ILE A 103 12.52 -1.56 0.95
CA ILE A 103 12.08 -1.67 -0.45
C ILE A 103 10.62 -1.23 -0.57
N ILE A 104 10.34 -0.35 -1.54
CA ILE A 104 8.97 -0.02 -1.95
C ILE A 104 8.68 -0.76 -3.26
N VAL A 105 7.59 -1.51 -3.29
CA VAL A 105 7.11 -2.25 -4.46
C VAL A 105 5.74 -1.70 -4.86
N PHE A 106 5.58 -1.40 -6.13
CA PHE A 106 4.30 -0.95 -6.70
C PHE A 106 3.78 -2.05 -7.63
N ASN A 107 2.51 -2.45 -7.44
CA ASN A 107 1.80 -3.20 -8.47
C ASN A 107 1.34 -2.22 -9.55
N LEU A 108 1.95 -2.28 -10.73
CA LEU A 108 1.66 -1.37 -11.84
C LEU A 108 0.75 -2.04 -12.87
N LEU A 109 -0.45 -1.50 -13.02
CA LEU A 109 -1.40 -1.90 -14.07
C LEU A 109 -2.01 -0.65 -14.69
N VAL A 110 -1.96 -0.53 -16.01
CA VAL A 110 -2.62 0.57 -16.72
C VAL A 110 -3.36 0.03 -17.95
N ILE A 111 -4.69 -0.02 -17.86
CA ILE A 111 -5.56 -0.48 -18.95
C ILE A 111 -6.66 0.58 -19.17
N GLY A 112 -6.88 0.98 -20.43
CA GLY A 112 -7.95 1.91 -20.83
C GLY A 112 -7.52 3.38 -20.98
N HIS A 113 -6.37 3.76 -20.42
CA HIS A 113 -5.88 5.13 -20.43
C HIS A 113 -5.65 5.67 -21.85
N LYS A 114 -6.58 6.48 -22.36
CA LYS A 114 -6.50 7.08 -23.71
C LYS A 114 -5.37 8.11 -23.92
N LYS A 115 -4.52 8.36 -22.92
CA LYS A 115 -3.26 9.11 -23.02
C LYS A 115 -2.53 9.05 -21.67
N LEU A 116 -1.64 8.08 -21.49
CA LEU A 116 -0.54 8.24 -20.53
C LEU A 116 0.44 9.25 -21.14
N LYS A 117 0.40 10.51 -20.68
CA LYS A 117 1.59 11.36 -20.79
C LYS A 117 2.56 10.85 -19.74
N ILE A 118 3.40 9.87 -20.11
CA ILE A 118 4.55 9.51 -19.30
C ILE A 118 5.38 10.79 -19.19
N GLU A 119 5.38 11.43 -18.02
CA GLU A 119 6.32 12.52 -17.74
C GLU A 119 7.72 11.94 -17.96
N LYS A 120 8.47 12.55 -18.90
CA LYS A 120 9.83 12.15 -19.23
C LYS A 120 10.65 11.99 -17.96
N GLU A 121 11.46 10.93 -17.93
CA GLU A 121 12.39 10.56 -16.86
C GLU A 121 12.86 11.77 -16.04
N VAL A 122 12.60 11.74 -14.74
CA VAL A 122 13.34 12.55 -13.78
C VAL A 122 14.73 11.93 -13.70
N ARG A 123 15.67 12.45 -14.50
CA ARG A 123 17.09 12.26 -14.22
C ARG A 123 17.37 12.92 -12.87
N LEU A 124 17.57 12.09 -11.85
CA LEU A 124 18.17 12.55 -10.60
C LEU A 124 19.65 12.90 -10.88
N PRO A 125 20.16 14.01 -10.31
CA PRO A 125 21.56 14.40 -10.44
C PRO A 125 22.52 13.37 -9.83
#